data_AF-A0A7J6PMG5-F1
#
_entry.id   AF-A0A7J6PMG5-F1
#
_cell.length_a   1.000
_cell.length_b   1.000
_cell.length_c   1.000
_cell.angle_alpha   90.00
_cell.angle_beta   90.00
_cell.angle_gamma   90.00
#
_symmetry.space_group_name_H-M   'P 1'
#
loop_
_entity.id
_entity.type
_entity.pdbx_description
1 polymer ?
#
loop_
_entity_poly.entity_id
_entity_poly.type
_entity_poly.pdbx_seq_one_letter_code
_entity_poly.pdbx_strand_id
1 'polypeptide(L)'
;MADSNLSERSSKSRAFDVVIFGCTGLVGRLTLQAMVKLAAPAGLKVAAAGRNEERMKQIISDTLDEEASASVGCLVADAYDYHSIQDMAK
;
A
#
# COMPACT_ATOMS: atom_id res chain seq x y z
N MET A 1 -22.97 13.16 11.17
CA MET A 1 -21.85 13.65 12.00
C MET A 1 -20.72 12.65 11.86
N ALA A 2 -19.98 12.73 10.75
CA ALA A 2 -18.80 11.89 10.53
C ALA A 2 -17.60 12.55 11.23
N ASP A 3 -16.82 11.74 11.93
CA ASP A 3 -15.77 12.14 12.86
C ASP A 3 -14.76 13.14 12.26
N SER A 4 -14.79 14.35 12.80
CA SER A 4 -13.83 15.45 12.59
C SER A 4 -12.41 15.14 13.12
N ASN A 5 -12.15 13.90 13.55
CA ASN A 5 -10.86 13.42 14.05
C ASN A 5 -9.91 12.90 12.95
N LEU A 6 -10.39 12.70 11.72
CA LEU A 6 -9.55 12.19 10.63
C LEU A 6 -8.63 13.27 10.05
N SER A 7 -9.04 14.55 10.09
CA SER A 7 -8.27 15.66 9.54
C SER A 7 -7.07 16.10 10.39
N GLU A 8 -7.05 15.81 11.69
CA GLU A 8 -5.97 16.23 12.60
C GLU A 8 -4.77 15.27 12.65
N ARG A 9 -4.88 14.05 12.10
CA ARG A 9 -3.71 13.16 11.88
C ARG A 9 -2.96 13.47 10.59
N SER A 10 -3.11 14.66 10.02
CA SER A 10 -2.26 15.14 8.93
C SER A 10 -0.91 15.63 9.47
N SER A 11 -0.11 14.72 10.04
CA SER A 11 1.29 15.00 10.33
C SER A 11 2.06 14.94 9.00
N LYS A 12 2.47 16.10 8.53
CA LYS A 12 3.37 16.33 7.39
C LYS A 12 4.51 15.27 7.34
N SER A 13 4.39 14.23 6.49
CA SER A 13 5.50 13.48 5.85
C SER A 13 5.13 12.10 5.26
N ARG A 14 3.94 11.54 5.50
CA ARG A 14 3.59 10.20 4.97
C ARG A 14 3.51 10.18 3.44
N ALA A 15 4.24 9.24 2.82
CA ALA A 15 4.27 9.06 1.37
C ALA A 15 3.00 8.39 0.81
N PHE A 16 2.35 7.56 1.62
CA PHE A 16 1.16 6.77 1.26
C PHE A 16 0.06 6.94 2.29
N ASP A 17 -1.19 6.88 1.82
CA ASP A 17 -2.39 6.91 2.66
C ASP A 17 -2.74 5.50 3.16
N VAL A 18 -2.52 4.49 2.32
CA VAL A 18 -2.79 3.08 2.62
C VAL A 18 -1.62 2.21 2.16
N VAL A 19 -1.12 1.38 3.08
CA VAL A 19 -0.14 0.34 2.77
C VAL A 19 -0.79 -1.02 2.98
N ILE A 20 -0.79 -1.86 1.93
CA ILE A 20 -1.25 -3.24 2.03
C ILE A 20 -0.03 -4.12 2.34
N PHE A 21 0.07 -4.59 3.59
CA PHE A 21 1.17 -5.48 3.99
C PHE A 21 0.78 -6.95 3.80
N GLY A 22 1.65 -7.73 3.15
CA GLY A 22 1.38 -9.13 2.79
C GLY A 22 0.83 -9.32 1.37
N CYS A 23 1.14 -8.40 0.45
CA CYS A 23 0.65 -8.42 -0.93
C CYS A 23 1.09 -9.63 -1.76
N THR A 24 2.09 -10.39 -1.32
CA THR A 24 2.53 -11.59 -2.05
C THR A 24 1.62 -12.81 -1.85
N GLY A 25 0.69 -12.75 -0.90
CA GLY A 25 -0.32 -13.79 -0.66
C GLY A 25 -1.57 -13.62 -1.52
N LEU A 26 -2.43 -14.63 -1.59
CA LEU A 26 -3.67 -14.57 -2.39
C LEU A 26 -4.58 -13.41 -1.95
N VAL A 27 -4.87 -13.33 -0.65
CA VAL A 27 -5.77 -12.29 -0.11
C VAL A 27 -5.16 -10.91 -0.30
N GLY A 28 -3.88 -10.74 0.03
CA GLY A 28 -3.18 -9.46 -0.16
C GLY A 28 -3.22 -8.95 -1.60
N ARG A 29 -3.09 -9.83 -2.60
CA ARG A 29 -3.24 -9.47 -4.02
C ARG A 29 -4.64 -8.94 -4.34
N LEU A 30 -5.67 -9.66 -3.92
CA LEU A 30 -7.06 -9.26 -4.17
C LEU A 30 -7.41 -7.96 -3.44
N THR A 31 -6.90 -7.80 -2.21
CA THR A 31 -7.04 -6.56 -1.44
C THR A 31 -6.36 -5.40 -2.15
N LEU A 32 -5.14 -5.57 -2.66
CA LEU A 32 -4.45 -4.53 -3.41
C LEU A 32 -5.26 -4.12 -4.65
N GLN A 33 -5.74 -5.08 -5.43
CA GLN A 33 -6.56 -4.81 -6.62
C GLN A 33 -7.84 -4.03 -6.28
N ALA A 34 -8.55 -4.43 -5.23
CA ALA A 34 -9.75 -3.74 -4.79
C ALA A 34 -9.42 -2.33 -4.26
N MET A 35 -8.37 -2.20 -3.45
CA MET A 35 -7.97 -0.94 -2.84
C MET A 35 -7.58 0.09 -3.90
N VAL A 36 -6.79 -0.29 -4.92
CA VAL A 36 -6.37 0.64 -5.97
C VAL A 36 -7.57 1.19 -6.75
N LYS A 37 -8.56 0.34 -7.07
CA LYS A 37 -9.80 0.76 -7.73
C LYS A 37 -10.61 1.75 -6.88
N LEU A 38 -10.64 1.55 -5.56
CA LEU A 38 -11.35 2.43 -4.62
C LEU A 38 -10.57 3.71 -4.31
N ALA A 39 -9.24 3.64 -4.35
CA ALA A 39 -8.34 4.76 -4.06
C ALA A 39 -8.32 5.79 -5.19
N ALA A 40 -8.38 5.36 -6.45
CA ALA A 40 -8.23 6.24 -7.60
C ALA A 40 -9.23 7.41 -7.62
N PRO A 41 -10.56 7.21 -7.44
CA PRO A 41 -11.52 8.33 -7.39
C PRO A 41 -11.31 9.27 -6.19
N ALA A 42 -10.74 8.77 -5.10
CA ALA A 42 -10.46 9.55 -3.89
C ALA A 42 -9.08 10.21 -3.89
N GLY A 43 -8.25 9.96 -4.92
CA GLY A 43 -6.88 10.47 -4.99
C GLY A 43 -5.95 9.95 -3.90
N LEU A 44 -6.23 8.76 -3.33
CA LEU A 44 -5.43 8.17 -2.26
C LEU A 44 -4.20 7.45 -2.82
N LYS A 45 -3.06 7.62 -2.17
CA LYS A 45 -1.80 6.97 -2.51
C LYS A 45 -1.71 5.61 -1.84
N VAL A 46 -1.54 4.56 -2.64
CA VAL A 46 -1.47 3.16 -2.18
C VAL A 46 -0.07 2.60 -2.38
N ALA A 47 0.41 1.82 -1.41
CA ALA A 47 1.60 0.99 -1.58
C ALA A 47 1.32 -0.48 -1.24
N ALA A 48 2.03 -1.37 -1.93
CA ALA A 48 2.17 -2.78 -1.56
C ALA A 48 3.41 -2.96 -0.68
N ALA A 49 3.31 -3.83 0.33
CA ALA A 49 4.43 -4.16 1.20
C ALA A 49 4.61 -5.66 1.43
N GLY A 50 5.87 -6.07 1.55
CA GLY A 50 6.29 -7.46 1.71
C GLY A 50 7.79 -7.63 1.63
N ARG A 51 8.28 -8.87 1.71
CA ARG A 51 9.71 -9.16 1.90
C ARG A 51 10.56 -9.14 0.63
N ASN A 52 9.92 -9.29 -0.54
CA ASN A 52 10.63 -9.40 -1.82
C ASN A 52 10.04 -8.38 -2.80
N GLU A 53 10.81 -7.33 -3.07
CA GLU A 53 10.42 -6.21 -3.92
C GLU A 53 10.15 -6.65 -5.37
N GLU A 54 11.02 -7.49 -5.94
CA GLU A 54 10.90 -7.95 -7.32
C GLU A 54 9.61 -8.76 -7.53
N ARG A 55 9.33 -9.69 -6.62
CA ARG A 55 8.08 -10.47 -6.64
C ARG A 55 6.86 -9.56 -6.47
N MET A 56 6.93 -8.51 -5.65
CA MET A 56 5.83 -7.55 -5.54
C MET A 56 5.62 -6.78 -6.84
N LYS A 57 6.68 -6.30 -7.49
CA LYS A 57 6.59 -5.60 -8.79
C LYS A 57 5.96 -6.48 -9.86
N GLN A 58 6.35 -7.77 -9.92
CA GLN A 58 5.72 -8.76 -10.81
C GLN A 58 4.22 -8.89 -10.50
N ILE A 59 3.88 -9.10 -9.23
CA ILE A 59 2.48 -9.23 -8.81
C ILE A 59 1.64 -8.00 -9.14
N ILE A 60 2.18 -6.79 -8.95
CA ILE A 60 1.51 -5.53 -9.29
C ILE A 60 1.21 -5.52 -10.79
N SER A 61 2.23 -5.76 -11.62
CA SER A 61 2.10 -5.81 -13.08
C SER A 61 1.12 -6.88 -13.57
N ASP A 62 1.04 -8.03 -12.89
CA ASP A 62 0.15 -9.14 -13.27
C ASP A 62 -1.30 -8.91 -12.83
N THR A 63 -1.53 -8.08 -11.80
CA THR A 63 -2.84 -7.95 -11.14
C THR A 63 -3.58 -6.68 -11.54
N LEU A 64 -2.85 -5.63 -11.91
CA LEU A 64 -3.36 -4.30 -12.22
C LEU A 64 -3.14 -3.95 -13.69
N ASP A 65 -3.89 -2.98 -14.22
CA ASP A 65 -3.58 -2.38 -15.52
C ASP A 65 -2.30 -1.51 -15.43
N GLU A 66 -1.81 -1.06 -16.58
CA GLU A 66 -0.53 -0.33 -16.69
C GLU A 66 -0.53 0.99 -15.92
N GLU A 67 -1.63 1.76 -16.00
CA GLU A 67 -1.78 3.04 -15.32
C GLU A 67 -1.81 2.85 -13.80
N ALA A 68 -2.62 1.91 -13.32
CA ALA A 68 -2.71 1.56 -11.92
C ALA A 68 -1.37 1.01 -11.39
N SER A 69 -0.69 0.17 -12.15
CA SER A 69 0.61 -0.39 -11.79
C SER A 69 1.66 0.69 -11.57
N ALA A 70 1.69 1.71 -12.43
CA ALA A 70 2.62 2.84 -12.31
C ALA A 70 2.34 3.72 -11.08
N SER A 71 1.10 3.71 -10.57
CA SER A 71 0.68 4.53 -9.43
C SER A 71 0.97 3.90 -8.05
N VAL A 72 1.20 2.59 -7.99
CA VAL A 72 1.34 1.85 -6.73
C VAL A 72 2.80 1.82 -6.26
N GLY A 73 3.03 2.27 -5.02
CA GLY A 73 4.34 2.17 -4.38
C GLY A 73 4.70 0.74 -3.95
N CYS A 74 5.99 0.48 -3.77
CA CYS A 74 6.51 -0.77 -3.19
C CYS A 74 7.34 -0.47 -1.94
N LEU A 75 7.07 -1.17 -0.84
CA LEU A 75 7.81 -1.07 0.41
C LEU A 75 8.29 -2.44 0.87
N VAL A 76 9.60 -2.56 1.14
CA VAL A 76 10.13 -3.80 1.71
C VAL A 76 9.90 -3.79 3.22
N ALA A 77 9.23 -4.83 3.73
CA ALA A 77 8.99 -5.01 5.16
C ALA A 77 8.90 -6.51 5.50
N ASP A 78 9.39 -6.88 6.67
CA ASP A 78 9.35 -8.24 7.21
C ASP A 78 8.65 -8.25 8.58
N ALA A 79 7.64 -9.12 8.72
CA ALA A 79 6.89 -9.27 9.95
C ALA A 79 7.74 -9.78 11.13
N TYR A 80 8.88 -10.40 10.84
CA TYR A 80 9.84 -10.87 11.84
C TYR A 80 10.92 -9.84 12.19
N ASP A 81 10.94 -8.67 11.52
CA ASP A 81 11.85 -7.57 11.81
C ASP A 81 11.07 -6.34 12.26
N TYR A 82 11.12 -6.08 13.56
CA TYR A 82 10.46 -4.94 14.20
C TYR A 82 10.85 -3.59 13.58
N HIS A 83 12.13 -3.39 13.25
CA HIS A 83 12.59 -2.13 12.68
C HIS A 83 12.01 -1.92 11.28
N SER A 84 11.94 -2.97 10.47
CA SER A 84 11.33 -2.89 9.14
C SER A 84 9.84 -2.52 9.20
N ILE A 85 9.09 -3.02 10.19
CA ILE A 85 7.68 -2.68 10.39
C ILE A 85 7.52 -1.23 10.85
N GLN A 86 8.39 -0.77 11.76
CA GLN A 86 8.40 0.64 12.15
C GLN A 86 8.71 1.55 10.96
N ASP A 87 9.69 1.21 10.14
CA ASP A 87 10.07 2.00 8.98
C ASP A 87 8.94 2.11 7.95
N MET A 88 8.19 1.01 7.72
CA MET A 88 7.01 1.02 6.85
C MET A 88 5.88 1.90 7.37
N ALA A 89 5.72 2.03 8.70
CA ALA A 89 4.58 2.68 9.34
C ALA A 89 4.81 4.16 9.72
N LYS A 90 5.94 4.74 9.34
CA LYS A 90 6.28 6.17 9.57
C LYS A 90 5.49 7.08 8.62
#